data_AF-A0AAD4I1A2-F1
#
_entry.id   AF-A0AAD4I1A2-F1
#
_cell.length_a   1.000
_cell.length_b   1.000
_cell.length_c   1.000
_cell.angle_alpha   90.00
_cell.angle_beta   90.00
_cell.angle_gamma   90.00
#
_symmetry.space_group_name_H-M   'P 1'
#
loop_
_entity.id
_entity.type
_entity.pdbx_description
1 polymer ?
#
loop_
_entity_poly.entity_id
_entity_poly.type
_entity_poly.pdbx_seq_one_letter_code
_entity_poly.pdbx_strand_id
1 'polypeptide(L)'
;MAPAESFPKIYKLEDRVIIVEKDRFIKRELAKHEFFRRPNGQVIYPYWMRERIQNEADAIAFVAANTSIPMPKHRLYENGGLLHLETLRVPGILLDDVDTATMPAAIEAVTRQMEENILPQLRKLRRHSIGSVDTSLPMVPPIRIYRRDRRSWERVTSPPSEDPPFVFCHNDLSNRNILIDPETLILLASLTGSWRDITQLCEQVARRDLALFGLEPKDLRNCLDG
;
A
#
# COMPACT_ATOMS: atom_id res chain seq x y z
N MET A 1 -14.29 20.25 25.47
CA MET A 1 -12.86 19.89 25.32
C MET A 1 -12.83 18.46 24.79
N ALA A 2 -12.44 18.24 23.52
CA ALA A 2 -12.28 16.87 23.02
C ALA A 2 -11.16 16.19 23.83
N PRO A 3 -11.31 14.91 24.23
CA PRO A 3 -10.26 14.22 24.97
C PRO A 3 -8.97 14.21 24.14
N ALA A 4 -7.84 14.51 24.80
CA ALA A 4 -6.53 14.43 24.16
C ALA A 4 -6.33 13.00 23.63
N GLU A 5 -5.99 12.86 22.34
CA GLU A 5 -5.70 11.55 21.78
C GLU A 5 -4.49 10.94 22.50
N SER A 6 -4.68 9.75 23.08
CA SER A 6 -3.61 8.97 23.67
C SER A 6 -2.85 8.18 22.60
N PHE A 7 -1.52 8.18 22.70
CA PHE A 7 -0.59 7.43 21.85
C PHE A 7 0.41 6.67 22.73
N PRO A 8 0.97 5.53 22.26
CA PRO A 8 0.71 4.89 20.97
C PRO A 8 -0.63 4.14 20.95
N LYS A 9 -1.28 4.09 19.78
CA LYS A 9 -2.42 3.21 19.51
C LYS A 9 -1.90 1.96 18.81
N ILE A 10 -2.15 0.78 19.37
CA ILE A 10 -1.63 -0.49 18.85
C ILE A 10 -2.80 -1.35 18.37
N TYR A 11 -2.66 -1.91 17.18
CA TYR A 11 -3.67 -2.71 16.52
C TYR A 11 -3.08 -4.01 16.04
N LYS A 12 -3.71 -5.12 16.41
CA LYS A 12 -3.32 -6.44 15.94
C LYS A 12 -4.29 -6.92 14.87
N LEU A 13 -3.76 -7.22 13.70
CA LEU A 13 -4.48 -7.78 12.56
C LEU A 13 -4.05 -9.22 12.33
N GLU A 14 -4.79 -9.95 11.49
CA GLU A 14 -4.52 -11.37 11.23
C GLU A 14 -3.08 -11.67 10.83
N ASP A 15 -2.41 -10.72 10.16
CA ASP A 15 -1.07 -10.89 9.62
C ASP A 15 0.01 -9.96 10.18
N ARG A 16 -0.34 -8.84 10.81
CA ARG A 16 0.60 -7.81 11.27
C ARG A 16 0.13 -7.04 12.50
N VAL A 17 1.04 -6.30 13.09
CA VAL A 17 0.71 -5.24 14.05
C VAL A 17 0.91 -3.89 13.41
N ILE A 18 -0.02 -2.99 13.69
CA ILE A 18 0.03 -1.59 13.32
C ILE A 18 0.20 -0.78 14.60
N ILE A 19 1.20 0.09 14.63
CA ILE A 19 1.45 1.01 15.73
C ILE A 19 1.33 2.42 15.17
N VAL A 20 0.43 3.19 15.77
CA VAL A 20 0.19 4.57 15.40
C VAL A 20 0.71 5.44 16.52
N GLU A 21 1.64 6.32 16.19
CA GLU A 21 2.18 7.34 17.09
C GLU A 21 1.77 8.73 16.59
N LYS A 22 2.23 9.77 17.30
CA LYS A 22 1.91 11.17 16.98
C LYS A 22 2.48 11.61 15.63
N ASP A 23 3.71 11.22 15.32
CA ASP A 23 4.49 11.69 14.16
C ASP A 23 4.85 10.57 13.17
N ARG A 24 4.55 9.31 13.51
CA ARG A 24 4.91 8.15 12.70
C ARG A 24 3.88 7.03 12.75
N PHE A 25 4.06 6.11 11.82
CA PHE A 25 3.31 4.88 11.70
C PHE A 25 4.25 3.71 11.51
N ILE A 26 3.96 2.59 12.16
CA ILE A 26 4.79 1.41 12.09
C ILE A 26 3.92 0.20 11.73
N LYS A 27 4.27 -0.48 10.64
CA LYS A 27 3.80 -1.83 10.34
C LYS A 27 4.88 -2.80 10.79
N ARG A 28 4.53 -3.83 11.54
CA ARG A 28 5.47 -4.89 11.92
C ARG A 28 4.88 -6.28 11.78
N GLU A 29 5.76 -7.25 11.61
CA GLU A 29 5.38 -8.65 11.68
C GLU A 29 4.75 -9.02 13.04
N LEU A 30 3.89 -10.05 13.03
CA LEU A 30 3.46 -10.70 14.26
C LEU A 30 4.60 -11.57 14.81
N ALA A 31 4.82 -11.52 16.12
CA ALA A 31 5.57 -12.54 16.82
C ALA A 31 4.79 -13.86 16.84
N LYS A 32 5.49 -15.00 16.95
CA LYS A 32 4.84 -16.33 16.97
C LYS A 32 3.76 -16.48 18.04
N HIS A 33 3.92 -15.82 19.20
CA HIS A 33 2.94 -15.85 20.28
C HIS A 33 1.72 -14.94 20.02
N GLU A 34 1.79 -14.04 19.03
CA GLU A 34 0.70 -13.14 18.65
C GLU A 34 -0.22 -13.71 17.57
N PHE A 35 0.19 -14.81 16.92
CA PHE A 35 -0.54 -15.46 15.84
C PHE A 35 -1.97 -15.82 16.24
N PHE A 36 -2.91 -15.58 15.33
CA PHE A 36 -4.31 -15.90 15.56
C PHE A 36 -4.50 -17.42 15.63
N ARG A 37 -5.45 -17.85 16.44
CA ARG A 37 -5.84 -19.25 16.58
C ARG A 37 -7.32 -19.38 16.24
N ARG A 38 -7.63 -20.37 15.43
CA ARG A 38 -9.01 -20.78 15.16
C ARG A 38 -9.62 -21.40 16.43
N PRO A 39 -10.97 -21.48 16.53
CA PRO A 39 -11.63 -22.15 17.66
C PRO A 39 -11.17 -23.60 17.89
N ASN A 40 -10.73 -24.30 16.83
CA ASN A 40 -10.18 -25.65 16.90
C ASN A 40 -8.69 -25.71 17.31
N GLY A 41 -8.09 -24.59 17.75
CA GLY A 41 -6.69 -24.50 18.18
C GLY A 41 -5.67 -24.35 17.04
N GLN A 42 -6.08 -24.46 15.77
CA GLN A 42 -5.18 -24.32 14.63
C GLN A 42 -4.64 -22.89 14.52
N VAL A 43 -3.32 -22.77 14.43
CA VAL A 43 -2.62 -21.49 14.25
C VAL A 43 -2.82 -20.99 12.81
N ILE A 44 -3.18 -19.72 12.69
CA ILE A 44 -3.23 -18.97 11.43
C ILE A 44 -1.87 -18.31 11.25
N TYR A 45 -1.08 -18.82 10.31
CA TYR A 45 0.23 -18.29 10.01
C TYR A 45 0.14 -17.06 9.09
N PRO A 46 0.80 -15.94 9.44
CA PRO A 46 0.88 -14.76 8.60
C PRO A 46 1.84 -15.03 7.44
N TYR A 47 1.30 -15.27 6.26
CA TYR A 47 2.11 -15.73 5.12
C TYR A 47 2.62 -14.56 4.29
N TRP A 48 3.90 -14.62 3.93
CA TRP A 48 4.64 -13.59 3.21
C TRP A 48 4.62 -12.21 3.87
N MET A 49 4.38 -12.11 5.18
CA MET A 49 4.26 -10.81 5.84
C MET A 49 5.56 -10.02 5.75
N ARG A 50 6.70 -10.70 5.98
CA ARG A 50 8.03 -10.12 5.82
C ARG A 50 8.23 -9.54 4.43
N GLU A 51 7.95 -10.35 3.42
CA GLU A 51 8.12 -10.04 2.01
C GLU A 51 7.17 -8.92 1.57
N ARG A 52 5.95 -8.85 2.13
CA ARG A 52 5.02 -7.73 1.91
C ARG A 52 5.54 -6.42 2.48
N ILE A 53 6.05 -6.44 3.71
CA ILE A 53 6.62 -5.26 4.36
C ILE A 53 7.87 -4.78 3.59
N GLN A 54 8.76 -5.70 3.21
CA GLN A 54 9.94 -5.38 2.41
C GLN A 54 9.54 -4.80 1.05
N ASN A 55 8.63 -5.47 0.32
CA ASN A 55 8.13 -4.99 -0.96
C ASN A 55 7.50 -3.60 -0.87
N GLU A 56 6.77 -3.30 0.20
CA GLU A 56 6.22 -1.97 0.43
C GLU A 56 7.31 -0.91 0.63
N ALA A 57 8.33 -1.21 1.43
CA ALA A 57 9.47 -0.31 1.64
C ALA A 57 10.21 -0.04 0.32
N ASP A 58 10.52 -1.09 -0.44
CA ASP A 58 11.24 -1.00 -1.71
C ASP A 58 10.43 -0.22 -2.76
N ALA A 59 9.10 -0.40 -2.78
CA ALA A 59 8.21 0.35 -3.64
C ALA A 59 8.23 1.86 -3.32
N ILE A 60 8.16 2.23 -2.03
CA ILE A 60 8.22 3.63 -1.60
C ILE A 60 9.57 4.24 -2.01
N ALA A 61 10.68 3.56 -1.72
CA ALA A 61 12.02 4.01 -2.07
C ALA A 61 12.20 4.17 -3.59
N PHE A 62 11.72 3.18 -4.37
CA PHE A 62 11.83 3.18 -5.81
C PHE A 62 11.06 4.33 -6.46
N VAL A 63 9.80 4.56 -6.06
CA VAL A 63 9.01 5.65 -6.63
C VAL A 63 9.58 7.01 -6.22
N ALA A 64 9.99 7.17 -4.96
CA ALA A 64 10.61 8.41 -4.48
C ALA A 64 11.90 8.76 -5.23
N ALA A 65 12.69 7.75 -5.61
CA ALA A 65 13.96 7.95 -6.32
C ALA A 65 13.78 8.25 -7.83
N ASN A 66 12.65 7.84 -8.43
CA ASN A 66 12.46 7.88 -9.88
C ASN A 66 11.33 8.82 -10.34
N THR A 67 10.66 9.51 -9.42
CA THR A 67 9.54 10.41 -9.73
C THR A 67 9.59 11.65 -8.84
N SER A 68 8.79 12.67 -9.17
CA SER A 68 8.51 13.82 -8.30
C SER A 68 7.31 13.60 -7.38
N ILE A 69 6.74 12.39 -7.37
CA ILE A 69 5.58 12.07 -6.53
C ILE A 69 6.02 12.13 -5.06
N PRO A 70 5.33 12.90 -4.22
CA PRO A 70 5.68 12.98 -2.81
C PRO A 70 5.44 11.62 -2.13
N MET A 71 6.48 11.13 -1.45
CA MET A 71 6.47 9.86 -0.73
C MET A 71 6.83 10.10 0.74
N PRO A 72 6.23 9.34 1.68
CA PRO A 72 6.61 9.45 3.07
C PRO A 72 8.07 9.03 3.27
N LYS A 73 8.78 9.78 4.11
CA LYS A 73 10.07 9.32 4.63
C LYS A 73 9.82 8.03 5.40
N HIS A 74 10.63 7.02 5.16
CA HIS A 74 10.47 5.71 5.78
C HIS A 74 11.81 5.12 6.16
N ARG A 75 11.76 4.12 7.05
CA ARG A 75 12.87 3.23 7.35
C ARG A 75 12.35 1.82 7.55
N LEU A 76 13.16 0.87 7.10
CA LEU A 76 12.95 -0.55 7.34
C LEU A 76 14.00 -1.03 8.33
N TYR A 77 13.60 -1.75 9.37
CA TYR A 77 14.52 -2.27 10.38
C TYR A 77 14.01 -3.53 11.04
N GLU A 78 14.92 -4.30 11.63
CA GLU A 78 14.58 -5.43 12.50
C GLU A 78 14.69 -5.04 13.97
N ASN A 79 13.72 -5.48 14.77
CA ASN A 79 13.76 -5.38 16.22
C ASN A 79 13.17 -6.66 16.83
N GLY A 80 13.91 -7.33 17.71
CA GLY A 80 13.49 -8.60 18.30
C GLY A 80 13.24 -9.72 17.28
N GLY A 81 13.94 -9.68 16.12
CA GLY A 81 13.76 -10.63 15.02
C GLY A 81 12.49 -10.42 14.19
N LEU A 82 11.77 -9.31 14.41
CA LEU A 82 10.59 -8.91 13.63
C LEU A 82 10.95 -7.73 12.74
N LEU A 83 10.51 -7.77 11.49
CA LEU A 83 10.66 -6.71 10.51
C LEU A 83 9.61 -5.61 10.78
N HIS A 84 10.07 -4.36 10.74
CA HIS A 84 9.28 -3.15 10.95
C HIS A 84 9.50 -2.20 9.78
N LEU A 85 8.40 -1.73 9.17
CA LEU A 85 8.38 -0.57 8.28
C LEU A 85 7.78 0.60 9.06
N GLU A 86 8.61 1.60 9.31
CA GLU A 86 8.21 2.86 9.91
C GLU A 86 8.16 3.95 8.85
N THR A 87 7.07 4.72 8.83
CA THR A 87 6.91 5.89 7.97
C THR A 87 6.59 7.13 8.81
N LEU A 88 7.16 8.28 8.44
CA LEU A 88 6.74 9.55 9.00
C LEU A 88 5.34 9.89 8.50
N ARG A 89 4.54 10.47 9.39
CA ARG A 89 3.23 10.99 9.02
C ARG A 89 3.37 12.16 8.06
N VAL A 90 2.62 12.10 6.98
CA VAL A 90 2.40 13.23 6.07
C VAL A 90 1.19 14.01 6.61
N PRO A 91 1.31 15.31 6.89
CA PRO A 91 0.18 16.11 7.34
C PRO A 91 -0.84 16.22 6.20
N GLY A 92 -2.12 15.99 6.47
CA GLY A 92 -3.17 16.04 5.45
C GLY A 92 -4.45 15.32 5.91
N ILE A 93 -5.47 15.35 5.06
CA ILE A 93 -6.70 14.58 5.23
C ILE A 93 -6.85 13.60 4.08
N LEU A 94 -7.65 12.56 4.27
CA LEU A 94 -7.98 11.69 3.17
C LEU A 94 -9.04 12.32 2.31
N LEU A 95 -9.04 11.92 1.05
CA LEU A 95 -10.13 12.25 0.16
C LEU A 95 -11.47 11.72 0.70
N ASP A 96 -11.51 10.54 1.34
CA ASP A 96 -12.72 9.97 1.97
C ASP A 96 -13.23 10.79 3.19
N ASP A 97 -12.37 11.66 3.76
CA ASP A 97 -12.69 12.50 4.91
C ASP A 97 -13.05 13.95 4.54
N VAL A 98 -13.03 14.28 3.24
CA VAL A 98 -13.47 15.60 2.77
C VAL A 98 -14.96 15.74 3.03
N ASP A 99 -15.38 16.91 3.51
CA ASP A 99 -16.79 17.16 3.77
C ASP A 99 -17.62 17.10 2.48
N THR A 100 -18.90 16.75 2.61
CA THR A 100 -19.78 16.52 1.45
C THR A 100 -19.90 17.73 0.53
N ALA A 101 -19.77 18.96 1.05
CA ALA A 101 -19.87 20.17 0.24
C ALA A 101 -18.60 20.37 -0.62
N THR A 102 -17.43 20.05 -0.08
CA THR A 102 -16.13 20.18 -0.76
C THR A 102 -15.77 18.97 -1.64
N MET A 103 -16.35 17.80 -1.38
CA MET A 103 -16.03 16.54 -2.07
C MET A 103 -16.03 16.64 -3.61
N PRO A 104 -17.01 17.28 -4.28
CA PRO A 104 -16.98 17.40 -5.75
C PRO A 104 -15.73 18.11 -6.27
N ALA A 105 -15.36 19.24 -5.64
CA ALA A 105 -14.16 19.99 -6.01
C ALA A 105 -12.86 19.22 -5.71
N ALA A 106 -12.84 18.48 -4.59
CA ALA A 106 -11.70 17.62 -4.25
C ALA A 106 -11.50 16.48 -5.27
N ILE A 107 -12.58 15.83 -5.70
CA ILE A 107 -12.52 14.78 -6.72
C ILE A 107 -12.01 15.33 -8.06
N GLU A 108 -12.51 16.49 -8.49
CA GLU A 108 -12.03 17.15 -9.72
C GLU A 108 -10.54 17.48 -9.62
N ALA A 109 -10.11 18.13 -8.52
CA ALA A 109 -8.72 18.50 -8.31
C ALA A 109 -7.77 17.28 -8.25
N VAL A 110 -8.18 16.20 -7.57
CA VAL A 110 -7.41 14.97 -7.47
C VAL A 110 -7.34 14.25 -8.80
N THR A 111 -8.45 14.16 -9.54
CA THR A 111 -8.51 13.51 -10.86
C THR A 111 -7.56 14.20 -11.83
N ARG A 112 -7.59 15.53 -11.90
CA ARG A 112 -6.67 16.31 -12.71
C ARG A 112 -5.21 16.03 -12.34
N GLN A 113 -4.86 16.07 -11.05
CA GLN A 113 -3.51 15.77 -10.59
C GLN A 113 -3.07 14.33 -10.89
N MET A 114 -4.00 13.36 -10.80
CA MET A 114 -3.74 11.97 -11.18
C MET A 114 -3.36 11.86 -12.66
N GLU A 115 -4.19 12.44 -13.52
CA GLU A 115 -4.06 12.32 -14.98
C GLU A 115 -2.86 13.10 -15.53
N GLU A 116 -2.63 14.31 -15.03
CA GLU A 116 -1.60 15.20 -15.55
C GLU A 116 -0.21 14.91 -14.95
N ASN A 117 -0.13 14.39 -13.72
CA ASN A 117 1.13 14.31 -12.98
C ASN A 117 1.47 12.89 -12.51
N ILE A 118 0.59 12.26 -11.72
CA ILE A 118 0.95 11.02 -11.00
C ILE A 118 0.99 9.80 -11.93
N LEU A 119 -0.09 9.54 -12.67
CA LEU A 119 -0.19 8.36 -13.54
C LEU A 119 0.85 8.37 -14.67
N PRO A 120 1.12 9.49 -15.36
CA PRO A 120 2.17 9.54 -16.38
C PRO A 120 3.55 9.17 -15.82
N GLN A 121 3.88 9.60 -14.60
CA GLN A 121 5.16 9.28 -13.97
C GLN A 121 5.26 7.80 -13.60
N LEU A 122 4.22 7.22 -13.00
CA LEU A 122 4.19 5.79 -12.67
C LEU A 122 4.27 4.92 -13.95
N ARG A 123 3.56 5.32 -15.02
CA ARG A 123 3.57 4.62 -16.32
C ARG A 123 4.93 4.67 -17.04
N LYS A 124 5.76 5.67 -16.75
CA LYS A 124 7.14 5.76 -17.28
C LYS A 124 8.09 4.75 -16.59
N LEU A 125 7.76 4.30 -15.38
CA LEU A 125 8.53 3.27 -14.68
C LEU A 125 8.24 1.90 -15.29
N ARG A 126 8.96 1.56 -16.37
CA ARG A 126 8.78 0.32 -17.13
C ARG A 126 9.80 -0.76 -16.74
N ARG A 127 9.38 -2.03 -16.78
CA ARG A 127 10.22 -3.20 -16.46
C ARG A 127 9.87 -4.40 -17.32
N HIS A 128 10.84 -5.32 -17.43
CA HIS A 128 10.65 -6.61 -18.11
C HIS A 128 9.98 -7.66 -17.24
N SER A 129 9.78 -7.42 -15.95
CA SER A 129 9.26 -8.41 -15.02
C SER A 129 8.18 -7.84 -14.11
N ILE A 130 7.17 -8.64 -13.78
CA ILE A 130 6.13 -8.26 -12.82
C ILE A 130 6.57 -8.41 -11.35
N GLY A 131 5.78 -7.81 -10.46
CA GLY A 131 5.89 -7.89 -9.00
C GLY A 131 6.96 -7.00 -8.42
N SER A 132 7.59 -7.46 -7.32
CA SER A 132 8.45 -6.59 -6.51
C SER A 132 9.58 -5.96 -7.30
N VAL A 133 9.90 -4.72 -6.92
CA VAL A 133 11.09 -4.00 -7.40
C VAL A 133 12.34 -4.81 -7.06
N ASP A 134 12.43 -5.33 -5.84
CA ASP A 134 13.44 -6.31 -5.48
C ASP A 134 13.14 -7.66 -6.17
N THR A 135 14.04 -8.07 -7.05
CA THR A 135 13.90 -9.32 -7.78
C THR A 135 14.25 -10.55 -6.95
N SER A 136 14.91 -10.36 -5.79
CA SER A 136 15.20 -11.43 -4.83
C SER A 136 13.95 -11.88 -4.06
N LEU A 137 12.96 -11.01 -3.92
CA LEU A 137 11.71 -11.35 -3.27
C LEU A 137 10.86 -12.31 -4.12
N PRO A 138 10.17 -13.27 -3.47
CA PRO A 138 9.23 -14.14 -4.17
C PRO A 138 8.08 -13.32 -4.75
N MET A 139 7.35 -13.92 -5.69
CA MET A 139 6.12 -13.32 -6.16
C MET A 139 5.05 -13.39 -5.07
N VAL A 140 4.65 -12.23 -4.56
CA VAL A 140 3.63 -12.11 -3.53
C VAL A 140 2.28 -11.77 -4.18
N PRO A 141 1.43 -12.76 -4.53
CA PRO A 141 0.08 -12.50 -5.00
C PRO A 141 -0.77 -11.86 -3.89
N PRO A 142 -1.87 -11.21 -4.21
CA PRO A 142 -2.77 -10.62 -3.22
C PRO A 142 -3.44 -11.63 -2.33
N ILE A 143 -3.93 -11.14 -1.20
CA ILE A 143 -4.51 -12.00 -0.17
C ILE A 143 -5.69 -12.83 -0.70
N ARG A 144 -6.50 -12.31 -1.63
CA ARG A 144 -7.65 -13.08 -2.18
C ARG A 144 -7.25 -14.25 -3.07
N ILE A 145 -6.07 -14.18 -3.70
CA ILE A 145 -5.53 -15.27 -4.50
C ILE A 145 -4.80 -16.20 -3.57
N TYR A 146 -3.90 -15.66 -2.75
CA TYR A 146 -3.17 -16.42 -1.74
C TYR A 146 -4.10 -17.25 -0.82
N ARG A 147 -5.24 -16.71 -0.39
CA ARG A 147 -6.20 -17.43 0.46
C ARG A 147 -6.79 -18.68 -0.22
N ARG A 148 -6.75 -18.75 -1.56
CA ARG A 148 -7.24 -19.88 -2.36
C ARG A 148 -6.11 -20.75 -2.92
N ASP A 149 -4.99 -20.14 -3.29
CA ASP A 149 -3.82 -20.79 -3.88
C ASP A 149 -2.53 -20.27 -3.24
N ARG A 150 -1.87 -21.17 -2.50
CA ARG A 150 -0.65 -20.89 -1.73
C ARG A 150 0.63 -21.43 -2.38
N ARG A 151 0.55 -21.86 -3.64
CA ARG A 151 1.75 -22.34 -4.35
C ARG A 151 2.76 -21.21 -4.51
N SER A 152 4.01 -21.59 -4.80
CA SER A 152 4.99 -20.61 -5.25
C SER A 152 4.60 -20.11 -6.64
N TRP A 153 4.57 -18.79 -6.81
CA TRP A 153 4.23 -18.16 -8.09
C TRP A 153 5.52 -17.80 -8.82
N GLU A 154 5.63 -18.25 -10.06
CA GLU A 154 6.75 -17.86 -10.93
C GLU A 154 6.59 -16.40 -11.36
N ARG A 155 7.72 -15.71 -11.46
CA ARG A 155 7.76 -14.32 -11.94
C ARG A 155 7.58 -14.33 -13.45
N VAL A 156 6.58 -13.61 -13.94
CA VAL A 156 6.40 -13.41 -15.39
C VAL A 156 7.42 -12.38 -15.87
N THR A 157 8.15 -12.74 -16.94
CA THR A 157 9.15 -11.90 -17.60
C THR A 157 8.88 -11.82 -19.10
N SER A 158 9.03 -10.64 -19.66
CA SER A 158 9.08 -10.41 -21.12
C SER A 158 10.49 -10.65 -21.66
N PRO A 159 10.64 -10.92 -22.97
CA PRO A 159 11.94 -11.00 -23.62
C PRO A 159 12.75 -9.71 -23.45
N PRO A 160 14.08 -9.79 -23.23
CA PRO A 160 14.95 -8.60 -23.17
C PRO A 160 15.07 -7.84 -24.49
N SER A 161 14.67 -8.45 -25.61
CA SER A 161 14.76 -7.88 -26.95
C SER A 161 13.59 -6.96 -27.33
N GLU A 162 12.56 -6.86 -26.48
CA GLU A 162 11.38 -6.03 -26.71
C GLU A 162 11.42 -4.79 -25.80
N ASP A 163 10.54 -3.82 -26.01
CA ASP A 163 10.36 -2.75 -25.02
C ASP A 163 9.72 -3.33 -23.75
N PRO A 164 10.13 -2.89 -22.54
CA PRO A 164 9.58 -3.41 -21.29
C PRO A 164 8.08 -3.11 -21.18
N PRO A 165 7.20 -4.14 -21.20
CA PRO A 165 5.76 -3.93 -21.35
C PRO A 165 5.07 -3.67 -20.00
N PHE A 166 5.72 -3.93 -18.87
CA PHE A 166 5.11 -3.79 -17.55
C PHE A 166 5.40 -2.41 -16.97
N VAL A 167 4.35 -1.72 -16.53
CA VAL A 167 4.43 -0.42 -15.86
C VAL A 167 4.26 -0.57 -14.35
N PHE A 168 4.78 0.40 -13.60
CA PHE A 168 4.53 0.46 -12.16
C PHE A 168 3.09 0.91 -11.89
N CYS A 169 2.39 0.16 -11.04
CA CYS A 169 1.01 0.43 -10.64
C CYS A 169 0.92 0.50 -9.11
N HIS A 170 0.18 1.48 -8.60
CA HIS A 170 -0.15 1.55 -7.16
C HIS A 170 -1.09 0.41 -6.73
N ASN A 171 -1.93 -0.05 -7.66
CA ASN A 171 -2.92 -1.12 -7.51
C ASN A 171 -4.13 -0.79 -6.61
N ASP A 172 -4.04 0.14 -5.65
CA ASP A 172 -5.19 0.54 -4.80
C ASP A 172 -5.34 2.07 -4.69
N LEU A 173 -5.71 2.74 -5.79
CA LEU A 173 -5.94 4.20 -5.81
C LEU A 173 -7.37 4.58 -5.41
N SER A 174 -7.88 3.99 -4.33
CA SER A 174 -9.15 4.41 -3.75
C SER A 174 -9.00 5.72 -2.96
N ASN A 175 -10.12 6.43 -2.72
CA ASN A 175 -10.16 7.67 -1.92
C ASN A 175 -9.50 7.53 -0.52
N ARG A 176 -9.38 6.29 -0.02
CA ARG A 176 -8.79 5.94 1.27
C ARG A 176 -7.27 5.84 1.27
N ASN A 177 -6.66 5.88 0.10
CA ASN A 177 -5.20 5.90 -0.08
C ASN A 177 -4.72 7.20 -0.74
N ILE A 178 -5.61 8.18 -0.90
CA ILE A 178 -5.28 9.49 -1.42
C ILE A 178 -5.30 10.47 -0.26
N LEU A 179 -4.11 10.94 0.11
CA LEU A 179 -3.96 12.01 1.09
C LEU A 179 -3.86 13.35 0.35
N ILE A 180 -4.70 14.29 0.74
CA ILE A 180 -4.72 15.65 0.20
C ILE A 180 -4.47 16.67 1.29
N ASP A 181 -3.96 17.82 0.87
CA ASP A 181 -4.01 19.04 1.66
C ASP A 181 -5.45 19.58 1.66
N PRO A 182 -6.08 19.80 2.84
CA PRO A 182 -7.47 20.23 2.90
C PRO A 182 -7.71 21.65 2.37
N GLU A 183 -6.68 22.50 2.31
CA GLU A 183 -6.80 23.90 1.88
C GLU A 183 -6.54 24.05 0.38
N THR A 184 -5.51 23.36 -0.12
CA THR A 184 -5.05 23.47 -1.51
C THR A 184 -5.54 22.34 -2.41
N LEU A 185 -6.06 21.25 -1.82
CA LEU A 185 -6.45 20.01 -2.49
C LEU A 185 -5.29 19.35 -3.26
N ILE A 186 -4.04 19.72 -2.94
CA ILE A 186 -2.83 19.14 -3.52
C ILE A 186 -2.65 17.73 -2.96
N LEU A 187 -2.29 16.79 -3.83
CA LEU A 187 -1.99 15.43 -3.43
C LEU A 187 -0.64 15.35 -2.70
N LEU A 188 -0.66 14.83 -1.48
CA LEU A 188 0.50 14.82 -0.59
C LEU A 188 1.17 13.46 -0.48
N ALA A 189 0.42 12.37 -0.66
CA ALA A 189 0.97 11.02 -0.76
C ALA A 189 -0.07 10.08 -1.37
N SER A 190 0.39 9.12 -2.18
CA SER A 190 -0.42 7.98 -2.63
C SER A 190 0.00 6.65 -2.02
N LEU A 191 0.94 6.61 -1.08
CA LEU A 191 1.33 5.39 -0.37
C LEU A 191 1.36 5.65 1.13
N THR A 192 0.66 4.79 1.88
CA THR A 192 0.48 4.76 3.34
C THR A 192 -0.81 5.39 3.90
N GLY A 193 -1.90 4.60 3.83
CA GLY A 193 -2.92 4.44 4.88
C GLY A 193 -3.67 5.67 5.40
N SER A 194 -5.00 5.63 5.24
CA SER A 194 -5.99 6.44 5.96
C SER A 194 -5.81 6.60 7.48
N TRP A 195 -6.07 7.82 8.00
CA TRP A 195 -5.91 8.24 9.40
C TRP A 195 -7.21 8.71 10.10
N ARG A 196 -8.28 7.90 10.20
CA ARG A 196 -9.34 8.05 11.23
C ARG A 196 -9.97 6.71 11.65
N ASP A 197 -10.57 6.75 12.83
CA ASP A 197 -11.13 5.72 13.70
C ASP A 197 -10.43 4.35 13.75
N ILE A 198 -9.98 4.01 14.96
CA ILE A 198 -9.19 2.83 15.33
C ILE A 198 -9.73 1.53 14.68
N THR A 199 -11.05 1.38 14.71
CA THR A 199 -11.78 0.23 14.15
C THR A 199 -11.83 0.25 12.63
N GLN A 200 -12.00 1.43 12.03
CA GLN A 200 -12.04 1.60 10.58
C GLN A 200 -10.65 1.39 9.97
N LEU A 201 -9.58 1.85 10.63
CA LEU A 201 -8.19 1.55 10.27
C LEU A 201 -7.93 0.04 10.24
N CYS A 202 -8.39 -0.71 11.25
CA CYS A 202 -8.27 -2.17 11.30
C CYS A 202 -9.02 -2.87 10.16
N GLU A 203 -10.28 -2.48 9.94
CA GLU A 203 -11.07 -3.02 8.82
C GLU A 203 -10.48 -2.65 7.47
N GLN A 204 -9.94 -1.45 7.34
CA GLN A 204 -9.30 -0.98 6.12
C GLN A 204 -8.00 -1.76 5.89
N VAL A 205 -7.09 -1.91 6.87
CA VAL A 205 -5.86 -2.71 6.68
C VAL A 205 -6.18 -4.17 6.36
N ALA A 206 -7.21 -4.75 6.98
CA ALA A 206 -7.67 -6.10 6.64
C ALA A 206 -8.24 -6.21 5.21
N ARG A 207 -8.76 -5.10 4.63
CA ARG A 207 -9.21 -5.01 3.22
C ARG A 207 -8.10 -4.56 2.24
N ARG A 208 -7.02 -3.93 2.72
CA ARG A 208 -5.94 -3.25 1.96
C ARG A 208 -5.05 -4.18 1.10
N ASP A 209 -5.07 -5.50 1.28
CA ASP A 209 -4.25 -6.44 0.48
C ASP A 209 -4.96 -6.99 -0.77
N LEU A 210 -5.97 -6.30 -1.29
CA LEU A 210 -6.80 -6.74 -2.41
C LEU A 210 -6.36 -6.27 -3.80
N ALA A 211 -5.11 -5.83 -3.99
CA ALA A 211 -4.70 -5.31 -5.28
C ALA A 211 -3.46 -5.96 -5.92
N LEU A 212 -3.77 -6.99 -6.72
CA LEU A 212 -3.07 -7.52 -7.90
C LEU A 212 -4.01 -8.56 -8.55
N PHE A 213 -4.15 -8.57 -9.87
CA PHE A 213 -5.22 -9.28 -10.62
C PHE A 213 -6.62 -8.67 -10.47
N GLY A 214 -6.73 -7.35 -10.57
CA GLY A 214 -7.87 -6.79 -11.28
C GLY A 214 -7.55 -6.78 -12.77
N LEU A 215 -7.27 -7.95 -13.36
CA LEU A 215 -7.33 -8.10 -14.80
C LEU A 215 -8.68 -8.75 -15.09
N GLU A 216 -9.70 -7.93 -15.29
CA GLU A 216 -10.71 -8.32 -16.24
C GLU A 216 -10.12 -8.16 -17.65
N PRO A 217 -10.60 -8.88 -18.67
CA PRO A 217 -10.16 -8.71 -20.05
C PRO A 217 -10.23 -7.25 -20.57
N LYS A 218 -10.98 -6.37 -19.90
CA LYS A 218 -11.02 -4.92 -20.16
C LYS A 218 -9.80 -4.14 -19.63
N ASP A 219 -9.16 -4.61 -18.57
CA ASP A 219 -8.03 -3.94 -17.90
C ASP A 219 -6.68 -4.23 -18.62
N LEU A 220 -6.66 -5.28 -19.46
CA LEU A 220 -5.57 -5.55 -20.41
C LEU A 220 -5.60 -4.63 -21.64
N ARG A 221 -6.73 -3.95 -21.92
CA ARG A 221 -6.82 -3.01 -23.06
C ARG A 221 -6.03 -1.73 -22.84
N ASN A 222 -5.71 -1.39 -21.60
CA ASN A 222 -4.86 -0.23 -21.27
C ASN A 222 -3.37 -0.60 -21.11
N CYS A 223 -3.02 -1.89 -21.22
CA CYS A 223 -1.64 -2.39 -21.12
C CYS A 223 -1.11 -2.94 -22.45
N LEU A 224 -1.93 -2.93 -23.50
CA LEU A 224 -1.57 -3.19 -24.88
C LEU A 224 -2.15 -2.01 -25.64
N ASP A 225 -1.31 -1.21 -26.28
CA ASP A 225 -1.73 0.02 -26.96
C ASP A 225 -2.96 -0.21 -27.87
N GLY A 226 -3.97 0.65 -27.67
CA GLY A 226 -5.26 0.67 -28.36
C GLY A 226 -6.25 1.62 -27.69
#